data_AF-A0A6S7KCI4-F1
#
_entry.id   AF-A0A6S7KCI4-F1
#
_cell.length_a   1.000
_cell.length_b   1.000
_cell.length_c   1.000
_cell.angle_alpha   90.00
_cell.angle_beta   90.00
_cell.angle_gamma   90.00
#
_symmetry.space_group_name_H-M   'P 1'
#
loop_
_entity.id
_entity.type
_entity.pdbx_description
1 polymer ?
#
loop_
_entity_poly.entity_id
_entity_poly.type
_entity_poly.pdbx_seq_one_letter_code
_entity_poly.pdbx_strand_id
1 'polypeptide(L)'
;MTVAELKEYLKMRGVTANGYLKPALLQIAQAVEKMMLPIDPNHEYGNSDLKNARETFIIHDMVIRQPLSYPVVNDFILDSPPF
;
A
#
# COMPACT_ATOMS: atom_id res chain seq x y z
N MET A 1 3.85 -20.32 -2.72
CA MET A 1 4.17 -19.66 -1.44
C MET A 1 5.35 -20.31 -0.73
N THR A 2 6.46 -19.58 -0.67
CA THR A 2 7.60 -19.89 0.20
C THR A 2 7.28 -19.54 1.66
N VAL A 3 8.08 -20.02 2.61
CA VAL A 3 7.91 -19.67 4.05
C VAL A 3 8.14 -18.17 4.28
N ALA A 4 9.04 -17.55 3.50
CA ALA A 4 9.31 -16.12 3.55
C ALA A 4 8.06 -15.31 3.12
N GLU A 5 7.48 -15.65 1.97
CA GLU A 5 6.24 -15.02 1.47
C GLU A 5 5.07 -15.15 2.45
N LEU A 6 4.91 -16.32 3.09
CA LEU A 6 3.87 -16.51 4.12
C LEU A 6 4.09 -15.60 5.32
N LYS A 7 5.32 -15.47 5.79
CA LYS A 7 5.65 -14.60 6.93
C LYS A 7 5.44 -13.13 6.57
N GLU A 8 5.79 -12.72 5.37
CA GLU A 8 5.58 -11.37 4.87
C GLU A 8 4.08 -11.04 4.75
N TYR A 9 3.29 -11.93 4.14
CA TYR A 9 1.82 -11.80 4.05
C TYR A 9 1.16 -11.64 5.43
N LEU A 10 1.61 -12.41 6.42
CA LEU A 10 1.10 -12.34 7.79
C LEU A 10 1.54 -11.04 8.47
N LYS A 11 2.82 -10.65 8.31
CA LYS A 11 3.37 -9.40 8.85
C LYS A 11 2.67 -8.16 8.28
N MET A 12 2.31 -8.17 6.99
CA MET A 12 1.53 -7.11 6.36
C MET A 12 0.17 -6.90 7.03
N ARG A 13 -0.40 -7.93 7.63
CA ARG A 13 -1.70 -7.87 8.33
C ARG A 13 -1.55 -7.81 9.86
N GLY A 14 -0.37 -7.44 10.36
CA GLY A 14 -0.10 -7.34 11.80
C GLY A 14 0.02 -8.68 12.53
N VAL A 15 0.10 -9.81 11.81
CA VAL A 15 0.21 -11.15 12.41
C VAL A 15 1.67 -11.59 12.47
N THR A 16 2.18 -11.77 13.68
CA THR A 16 3.54 -12.29 13.91
C THR A 16 3.48 -13.79 14.16
N ALA A 17 4.01 -14.59 13.22
CA ALA A 17 4.04 -16.05 13.33
C ALA A 17 5.48 -16.58 13.31
N ASN A 18 6.10 -16.64 14.50
CA ASN A 18 7.46 -17.16 14.70
C ASN A 18 7.42 -18.59 15.24
N GLY A 19 8.35 -19.45 14.80
CA GLY A 19 8.48 -20.83 15.30
C GLY A 19 7.53 -21.86 14.68
N TYR A 20 6.70 -21.48 13.71
CA TYR A 20 5.78 -22.40 13.04
C TYR A 20 6.40 -23.11 11.84
N LEU A 21 6.07 -24.38 11.66
CA LEU A 21 6.33 -25.14 10.44
C LEU A 21 5.45 -24.63 9.29
N LYS A 22 5.91 -24.84 8.05
CA LYS A 22 5.21 -24.40 6.82
C LYS A 22 3.71 -24.75 6.77
N PRO A 23 3.26 -25.97 7.16
CA PRO A 23 1.83 -26.32 7.13
C PRO A 23 1.00 -25.47 8.08
N ALA A 24 1.52 -25.19 9.28
CA ALA A 24 0.84 -24.34 10.26
C ALA A 24 0.77 -22.88 9.79
N LEU A 25 1.84 -22.36 9.19
CA LEU A 25 1.84 -21.02 8.59
C LEU A 25 0.79 -20.88 7.48
N LEU A 26 0.59 -21.93 6.68
CA LEU A 26 -0.43 -21.94 5.63
C LEU A 26 -1.85 -21.89 6.22
N GLN A 27 -2.12 -22.66 7.27
CA GLN A 27 -3.41 -22.62 7.96
C GLN A 27 -3.70 -21.26 8.58
N ILE A 28 -2.69 -20.62 9.19
CA ILE A 28 -2.80 -19.27 9.73
C ILE A 28 -3.10 -18.27 8.60
N ALA A 29 -2.39 -18.35 7.48
CA ALA A 29 -2.65 -17.49 6.32
C ALA A 29 -4.07 -17.66 5.77
N GLN A 30 -4.58 -18.89 5.67
CA GLN A 30 -5.96 -19.16 5.27
C GLN A 30 -6.99 -18.60 6.25
N ALA A 31 -6.73 -18.66 7.56
CA ALA A 31 -7.60 -18.07 8.56
C ALA A 31 -7.62 -16.53 8.44
N VAL A 32 -6.45 -15.93 8.26
CA VAL A 32 -6.28 -14.48 8.07
C VAL A 32 -6.95 -13.99 6.79
N GLU A 33 -6.88 -14.77 5.71
CA GLU A 33 -7.59 -14.49 4.46
C GLU A 33 -9.10 -14.51 4.65
N LYS A 34 -9.64 -15.52 5.35
CA LYS A 34 -11.06 -15.61 5.70
C LYS A 34 -11.53 -14.48 6.62
N MET A 35 -10.65 -13.96 7.46
CA MET A 35 -10.93 -12.82 8.33
C MET A 35 -10.88 -11.48 7.60
N MET A 36 -10.39 -11.44 6.35
CA MET A 36 -10.24 -10.22 5.56
C MET A 36 -9.51 -9.10 6.32
N LEU A 37 -8.48 -9.46 7.09
CA LEU A 37 -7.74 -8.47 7.88
C LEU A 37 -7.11 -7.42 6.94
N PRO A 38 -7.29 -6.12 7.24
CA PRO A 38 -6.68 -5.06 6.47
C PRO A 38 -5.16 -5.09 6.60
N ILE A 39 -4.48 -4.47 5.64
CA ILE A 39 -3.04 -4.24 5.74
C ILE A 39 -2.81 -3.24 6.88
N ASP A 40 -1.84 -3.55 7.74
CA ASP A 40 -1.44 -2.68 8.84
C ASP A 40 -0.99 -1.33 8.26
N PRO A 41 -1.61 -0.20 8.64
CA PRO A 41 -1.25 1.12 8.15
C PRO A 41 0.18 1.54 8.54
N ASN A 42 0.77 0.90 9.57
CA ASN A 42 2.16 1.10 9.96
C ASN A 42 3.11 0.07 9.33
N HIS A 43 2.63 -0.76 8.40
CA HIS A 43 3.49 -1.69 7.70
C HIS A 43 4.46 -0.90 6.81
N GLU A 44 5.72 -0.89 7.22
CA GLU A 44 6.81 -0.42 6.36
C GLU A 44 6.91 -1.37 5.18
N TYR A 45 6.29 -0.98 4.07
CA TYR A 45 6.57 -1.64 2.81
C TYR A 45 8.07 -1.50 2.52
N GLY A 46 8.71 -2.60 2.13
CA GLY A 46 10.12 -2.56 1.75
C GLY A 46 10.36 -1.46 0.72
N ASN A 47 11.55 -0.84 0.75
CA ASN A 47 11.96 0.30 -0.09
C ASN A 47 11.56 0.24 -1.59
N SER A 48 11.27 -0.94 -2.13
CA SER A 48 10.72 -1.14 -3.48
C SER A 48 9.32 -0.56 -3.67
N ASP A 49 8.44 -0.67 -2.67
CA ASP A 49 7.04 -0.28 -2.81
C ASP A 49 6.85 1.21 -2.47
N LEU A 50 7.74 1.75 -1.62
CA LEU A 50 7.82 3.18 -1.32
C LEU A 50 8.26 4.02 -2.53
N LYS A 51 9.07 3.44 -3.44
CA LYS A 51 9.34 4.06 -4.75
C LYS A 51 8.07 4.16 -5.59
N ASN A 52 7.28 3.09 -5.66
CA ASN A 52 6.00 3.10 -6.36
C ASN A 52 4.96 4.03 -5.70
N ALA A 53 4.95 4.13 -4.36
CA ALA A 53 4.03 4.98 -3.61
C ALA A 53 4.32 6.48 -3.76
N ARG A 54 5.59 6.88 -3.94
CA ARG A 54 5.94 8.26 -4.30
C ARG A 54 5.50 8.63 -5.71
N GLU A 55 5.42 7.63 -6.59
CA GLU A 55 5.03 7.80 -7.98
C GLU A 55 3.53 7.68 -8.21
N THR A 56 2.75 7.21 -7.24
CA THR A 56 1.31 6.97 -7.43
C THR A 56 0.52 7.33 -6.19
N PHE A 57 -0.40 8.29 -6.32
CA PHE A 57 -1.33 8.69 -5.27
C PHE A 57 -2.71 8.13 -5.60
N ILE A 58 -3.28 7.33 -4.69
CA ILE A 58 -4.57 6.66 -4.90
C ILE A 58 -5.59 7.27 -3.95
N ILE A 59 -6.67 7.87 -4.49
CA ILE A 59 -7.79 8.41 -3.73
C ILE A 59 -9.05 7.64 -4.12
N HIS A 60 -9.52 6.76 -3.22
CA HIS A 60 -10.58 5.79 -3.52
C HIS A 60 -10.22 4.97 -4.79
N ASP A 61 -10.88 5.24 -5.92
CA ASP A 61 -10.65 4.59 -7.22
C ASP A 61 -9.82 5.42 -8.21
N MET A 62 -9.43 6.65 -7.85
CA MET A 62 -8.61 7.50 -8.71
C MET A 62 -7.13 7.27 -8.46
N VAL A 63 -6.41 6.91 -9.54
CA VAL A 63 -4.98 6.69 -9.54
C VAL A 63 -4.30 7.88 -10.21
N ILE A 64 -3.60 8.71 -9.41
CA ILE A 64 -2.83 9.86 -9.89
C ILE A 64 -1.36 9.46 -9.95
N ARG A 65 -0.80 9.42 -11.16
CA ARG A 65 0.63 9.15 -11.35
C ARG A 65 1.42 10.46 -11.22
N GLN A 66 2.49 10.44 -10.43
CA GLN A 66 3.44 11.52 -10.20
C GLN A 66 2.77 12.86 -9.86
N PRO A 67 1.91 12.91 -8.81
CA PRO A 67 1.11 14.09 -8.48
C PRO A 67 1.93 15.36 -8.24
N LEU A 68 3.20 15.21 -7.82
CA LEU A 68 4.11 16.32 -7.52
C LEU A 68 5.01 16.70 -8.70
N SER A 69 4.87 16.03 -9.85
CA SER A 69 5.67 16.31 -11.06
C SER A 69 4.93 17.17 -12.07
N TYR A 70 3.66 17.51 -11.85
CA TYR A 70 2.92 18.37 -12.74
C TYR A 70 3.49 19.79 -12.70
N PRO A 71 3.77 20.40 -13.87
CA PRO A 71 4.18 21.80 -13.90
C PRO A 71 3.04 22.67 -13.38
N VAL A 72 3.36 23.63 -12.52
CA VAL A 72 2.39 24.64 -12.08
C VAL A 72 2.09 25.53 -13.27
N VAL A 73 0.94 25.32 -13.92
CA VAL A 73 0.44 26.20 -14.97
C VAL A 73 -0.51 27.20 -14.31
N ASN A 74 -0.17 28.48 -14.42
CA ASN A 74 -1.04 29.57 -14.01
C ASN A 74 -1.99 29.90 -15.18
N ASP A 75 -3.17 29.29 -15.19
CA ASP A 75 -4.23 29.55 -16.16
C ASP A 75 -5.23 30.63 -15.67
N PHE A 76 -4.85 31.48 -14.71
CA PHE A 76 -5.67 32.63 -14.34
C PHE A 76 -5.77 33.55 -15.55
N ILE A 77 -6.93 33.54 -16.20
CA ILE A 77 -7.27 34.45 -17.29
C ILE A 77 -7.11 35.87 -16.74
N LEU A 78 -6.28 36.68 -17.40
CA LEU A 78 -6.03 38.10 -17.07
C LEU A 78 -7.31 38.97 -17.04
N ASP A 79 -8.44 38.45 -17.52
CA ASP A 79 -9.77 39.06 -17.51
C ASP A 79 -10.68 38.56 -16.39
N SER A 80 -10.12 38.12 -15.26
CA SER A 80 -10.92 37.85 -14.07
C SER A 80 -11.60 39.16 -13.62
N PRO A 81 -12.95 39.21 -13.50
CA PRO A 81 -13.63 40.45 -13.16
C PRO A 81 -13.13 40.99 -11.80
N PRO A 82 -12.95 42.31 -11.66
CA PRO A 82 -12.47 42.90 -10.42
C PRO A 82 -13.46 42.62 -9.28
N PHE A 83 -12.90 42.37 -8.09
CA PHE A 83 -13.63 42.11 -6.85
C PHE A 83 -14.63 43.21 -6.49
#